data_AF-A0A5P8JVQ9-F1
#
_entry.id   AF-A0A5P8JVQ9-F1
#
_cell.length_a   1.000
_cell.length_b   1.000
_cell.length_c   1.000
_cell.angle_alpha   90.00
_cell.angle_beta   90.00
_cell.angle_gamma   90.00
#
_symmetry.space_group_name_H-M   'P 1'
#
loop_
_entity.id
_entity.type
_entity.pdbx_description
1 polymer ?
#
loop_
_entity_poly.entity_id
_entity_poly.type
_entity_poly.pdbx_seq_one_letter_code
_entity_poly.pdbx_strand_id
1 'polypeptide(L)'
;MSGAHGRPSETQTAVTVLCDPDGSLTRELPLDREPVMLLALAVIALPTTGNTLPPGDCEQIARLMAGHAHLVADEVRALCAQLPRLSPLRPLTETVLGEARRRLSVEPRPTLASAQNRARVVRILYERLDRLQDLPPS
;
A
#
# COMPACT_ATOMS: atom_id res chain seq x y z
N MET A 1 59.18 2.99 -10.90
CA MET A 1 58.07 3.46 -11.75
C MET A 1 57.10 2.29 -11.88
N SER A 2 56.02 2.26 -11.09
CA SER A 2 54.67 2.78 -11.45
C SER A 2 54.06 1.99 -12.62
N GLY A 3 52.91 1.31 -12.52
CA GLY A 3 51.89 1.27 -11.48
C GLY A 3 50.88 0.13 -11.70
N ALA A 4 50.03 -0.03 -10.69
CA ALA A 4 48.90 -0.95 -10.60
C ALA A 4 47.86 -0.76 -11.70
N HIS A 5 47.00 -1.76 -11.94
CA HIS A 5 45.53 -1.62 -12.06
C HIS A 5 44.90 -2.99 -11.80
N GLY A 6 44.50 -3.22 -10.54
CA GLY A 6 43.59 -4.30 -10.18
C GLY A 6 42.23 -4.06 -10.84
N ARG A 7 41.65 -5.11 -11.42
CA ARG A 7 40.26 -5.05 -11.88
C ARG A 7 39.36 -5.19 -10.66
N PRO A 8 38.41 -4.26 -10.43
CA PRO A 8 37.39 -4.49 -9.42
C PRO A 8 36.47 -5.61 -9.90
N SER A 9 36.32 -6.66 -9.09
CA SER A 9 35.24 -7.61 -9.23
C SER A 9 33.93 -6.85 -9.02
N GLU A 10 33.16 -6.68 -10.08
CA GLU A 10 31.78 -6.22 -9.98
C GLU A 10 30.99 -7.30 -9.25
N THR A 11 30.72 -7.05 -7.97
CA THR A 11 29.79 -7.85 -7.18
C THR A 11 28.40 -7.63 -7.79
N GLN A 12 28.03 -8.47 -8.75
CA GLN A 12 26.68 -8.51 -9.29
C GLN A 12 25.77 -9.07 -8.19
N THR A 13 25.24 -8.18 -7.36
CA THR A 13 24.16 -8.50 -6.43
C THR A 13 22.96 -8.91 -7.27
N ALA A 14 22.75 -10.21 -7.39
CA ALA A 14 21.56 -10.78 -8.00
C ALA A 14 20.36 -10.47 -7.10
N VAL A 15 19.70 -9.35 -7.37
CA VAL A 15 18.41 -9.01 -6.75
C VAL A 15 17.38 -9.98 -7.33
N THR A 16 17.04 -11.00 -6.55
CA THR A 16 15.99 -11.95 -6.94
C THR A 16 14.66 -11.31 -6.57
N VAL A 17 13.97 -10.75 -7.56
CA VAL A 17 12.61 -10.22 -7.40
C VAL A 17 11.68 -11.42 -7.29
N LEU A 18 11.22 -11.71 -6.07
CA LEU A 18 10.23 -12.76 -5.83
C LEU A 18 8.85 -12.24 -6.30
N CYS A 19 8.42 -12.68 -7.48
CA CYS A 19 7.05 -12.46 -7.93
C CYS A 19 6.10 -13.33 -7.11
N ASP A 20 5.18 -12.69 -6.38
CA ASP A 20 4.07 -13.34 -5.69
C ASP A 20 2.78 -13.14 -6.51
N PRO A 21 2.52 -14.01 -7.49
CA PRO A 21 1.40 -13.85 -8.41
C PRO A 21 0.03 -13.91 -7.72
N ASP A 22 -0.04 -14.65 -6.61
CA ASP A 22 -1.28 -14.88 -5.86
C ASP A 22 -1.47 -13.88 -4.71
N GLY A 23 -0.47 -13.04 -4.43
CA GLY A 23 -0.50 -12.08 -3.32
C GLY A 23 -0.46 -12.73 -1.93
N SER A 24 -0.16 -14.03 -1.86
CA SER A 24 -0.10 -14.86 -0.66
C SER A 24 0.88 -14.35 0.40
N LEU A 25 2.02 -13.81 -0.01
CA LEU A 25 3.07 -13.26 0.86
C LEU A 25 2.71 -11.88 1.41
N THR A 26 1.74 -11.19 0.79
CA THR A 26 1.25 -9.87 1.24
C THR A 26 0.53 -9.90 2.59
N ARG A 27 0.10 -11.08 3.07
CA ARG A 27 -0.59 -11.21 4.37
C ARG A 27 0.34 -11.13 5.58
N GLU A 28 1.62 -11.42 5.40
CA GLU A 28 2.63 -11.45 6.48
C GLU A 28 3.69 -10.35 6.36
N LEU A 29 3.58 -9.51 5.33
CA LEU A 29 4.53 -8.43 5.09
C LEU A 29 4.48 -7.43 6.26
N PRO A 30 5.63 -7.11 6.90
CA PRO A 30 5.68 -5.97 7.81
C PRO A 30 5.20 -4.74 7.04
N LEU A 31 4.42 -3.89 7.70
CA LEU A 31 3.93 -2.62 7.15
C LEU A 31 5.12 -1.67 6.94
N ASP A 32 5.95 -1.91 5.93
CA ASP A 32 6.89 -0.91 5.48
C ASP A 32 6.10 0.18 4.75
N ARG A 33 5.58 1.12 5.55
CA ARG A 33 4.66 2.17 5.14
C ARG A 33 5.26 3.02 4.02
N GLU A 34 6.55 3.30 4.08
CA GLU A 34 7.20 4.25 3.18
C GLU A 34 7.19 3.76 1.72
N PRO A 35 7.71 2.55 1.37
CA PRO A 35 7.63 2.02 0.01
C PRO A 35 6.20 1.92 -0.53
N VAL A 36 5.27 1.46 0.31
CA VAL A 36 3.87 1.30 -0.07
C VAL A 36 3.22 2.65 -0.38
N MET A 37 3.47 3.65 0.47
CA MET A 37 2.95 5.00 0.27
C MET A 37 3.55 5.67 -0.96
N LEU A 38 4.86 5.53 -1.19
CA LEU A 38 5.52 6.06 -2.39
C LEU A 38 4.91 5.45 -3.67
N LEU A 39 4.73 4.13 -3.69
CA LEU A 39 4.07 3.46 -4.82
C LEU A 39 2.62 3.92 -4.98
N ALA A 40 1.85 4.03 -3.89
CA ALA A 40 0.48 4.52 -3.95
C ALA A 40 0.38 5.93 -4.54
N LEU A 41 1.25 6.85 -4.11
CA LEU A 41 1.31 8.21 -4.64
C LEU A 41 1.71 8.24 -6.11
N ALA A 42 2.70 7.44 -6.51
CA ALA A 42 3.11 7.32 -7.91
C ALA A 42 1.97 6.80 -8.80
N VAL A 43 1.28 5.75 -8.38
CA VAL A 43 0.15 5.16 -9.12
C VAL A 43 -1.02 6.15 -9.24
N ILE A 44 -1.31 6.90 -8.16
CA ILE A 44 -2.34 7.95 -8.17
C ILE A 44 -2.01 9.06 -9.18
N ALA A 45 -0.73 9.41 -9.32
CA ALA A 45 -0.27 10.48 -10.20
C ALA A 45 -0.23 10.08 -11.68
N LEU A 46 -0.27 8.79 -12.01
CA LEU A 46 -0.25 8.34 -13.41
C LEU A 46 -1.49 8.84 -14.17
N PRO A 47 -1.32 9.35 -15.41
CA PRO A 47 -2.44 9.80 -16.21
C PRO A 47 -3.28 8.62 -16.69
N THR A 48 -4.60 8.73 -16.56
CA THR A 48 -5.54 7.68 -16.97
C THR A 48 -5.65 7.54 -18.49
N THR A 49 -5.27 8.58 -19.23
CA THR A 49 -5.24 8.63 -20.70
C THR A 49 -3.80 8.64 -21.19
N GLY A 50 -3.39 7.67 -22.02
CA GLY A 50 -2.04 7.62 -22.61
C GLY A 50 -1.42 6.22 -22.58
N ASN A 51 -0.09 6.13 -22.61
CA ASN A 51 0.64 4.87 -22.51
C ASN A 51 0.44 4.26 -21.12
N THR A 52 -0.53 3.37 -21.00
CA THR A 52 -0.90 2.71 -19.75
C THR A 52 0.12 1.64 -19.38
N LEU A 53 0.33 1.43 -18.08
CA LEU A 53 1.02 0.23 -17.58
C LEU A 53 0.42 -1.03 -18.22
N PRO A 54 1.23 -2.07 -18.46
CA PRO A 54 0.73 -3.37 -18.88
C PRO A 54 -0.43 -3.85 -17.98
N PRO A 55 -1.45 -4.52 -18.54
CA PRO A 55 -2.58 -5.00 -17.75
C PRO A 55 -2.17 -5.91 -16.57
N GLY A 56 -1.13 -6.74 -16.75
CA GLY A 56 -0.57 -7.58 -15.69
C GLY A 56 0.01 -6.77 -14.53
N ASP A 57 0.80 -5.74 -14.83
CA ASP A 57 1.36 -4.83 -13.82
C ASP A 57 0.24 -4.09 -13.07
N CYS A 58 -0.80 -3.65 -13.79
CA CYS A 58 -1.97 -3.03 -13.17
C CYS A 58 -2.66 -3.96 -12.17
N GLU A 59 -2.84 -5.22 -12.55
CA GLU A 59 -3.46 -6.23 -11.70
C GLU A 59 -2.60 -6.52 -10.47
N GLN A 60 -1.29 -6.72 -10.66
CA GLN A 60 -0.36 -7.01 -9.57
C GLN A 60 -0.30 -5.85 -8.58
N ILE A 61 -0.20 -4.60 -9.06
CA ILE A 61 -0.24 -3.41 -8.20
C ILE A 61 -1.57 -3.34 -7.45
N ALA A 62 -2.69 -3.60 -8.12
CA ALA A 62 -4.00 -3.55 -7.48
C ALA A 62 -4.16 -4.63 -6.39
N ARG A 63 -3.62 -5.83 -6.60
CA ARG A 63 -3.57 -6.93 -5.61
C ARG A 63 -2.68 -6.56 -4.42
N LEU A 64 -1.47 -6.07 -4.67
CA LEU A 64 -0.54 -5.60 -3.63
C LEU A 64 -1.19 -4.53 -2.75
N MET A 65 -1.80 -3.52 -3.38
CA MET A 65 -2.48 -2.43 -2.67
C MET A 65 -3.71 -2.92 -1.90
N ALA A 66 -4.44 -3.90 -2.41
CA ALA A 66 -5.56 -4.50 -1.68
C ALA A 66 -5.09 -5.25 -0.43
N GLY A 67 -4.02 -6.04 -0.54
CA GLY A 67 -3.39 -6.72 0.60
C GLY A 67 -2.97 -5.73 1.69
N HIS A 68 -2.24 -4.68 1.33
CA HIS A 68 -1.86 -3.63 2.28
C HIS A 68 -3.07 -2.88 2.87
N ALA A 69 -4.08 -2.56 2.06
CA ALA A 69 -5.28 -1.89 2.55
C ALA A 69 -6.01 -2.74 3.59
N HIS A 70 -6.04 -4.08 3.45
CA HIS A 70 -6.63 -4.95 4.46
C HIS A 70 -5.87 -4.88 5.79
N LEU A 71 -4.53 -4.98 5.75
CA LEU A 71 -3.70 -4.89 6.95
C LEU A 71 -3.89 -3.55 7.68
N VAL A 72 -3.84 -2.43 6.96
CA VAL A 72 -4.04 -1.10 7.55
C VAL A 72 -5.48 -0.92 8.06
N ALA A 73 -6.49 -1.44 7.36
CA ALA A 73 -7.87 -1.38 7.81
C ALA A 73 -8.10 -2.17 9.10
N ASP A 74 -7.41 -3.29 9.29
CA ASP A 74 -7.48 -4.08 10.51
C ASP A 74 -6.86 -3.33 11.70
N GLU A 75 -5.71 -2.68 11.49
CA GLU A 75 -5.07 -1.83 12.50
C GLU A 75 -5.92 -0.61 12.86
N VAL A 76 -6.44 0.12 11.86
CA VAL A 76 -7.36 1.25 12.07
C VAL A 76 -8.61 0.81 12.82
N ARG A 77 -9.13 -0.41 12.57
CA ARG A 77 -10.28 -0.96 13.30
C ARG A 77 -9.92 -1.26 14.76
N ALA A 78 -8.74 -1.82 15.02
CA ALA A 78 -8.26 -2.09 16.36
C ALA A 78 -8.12 -0.81 17.19
N LEU A 79 -7.54 0.25 16.61
CA LEU A 79 -7.44 1.56 17.27
C LEU A 79 -8.79 2.24 17.45
N CYS A 80 -9.66 2.19 16.42
CA CYS A 80 -11.01 2.75 16.51
C CYS A 80 -11.84 2.09 17.62
N ALA A 81 -11.69 0.77 17.82
CA ALA A 81 -12.37 0.03 18.87
C ALA A 81 -11.98 0.53 20.28
N GLN A 82 -10.75 1.00 20.46
CA GLN A 82 -10.21 1.52 21.73
C GLN A 82 -10.65 2.97 22.02
N LEU A 83 -11.19 3.70 21.04
CA LEU A 83 -11.64 5.07 21.24
C LEU A 83 -12.82 5.15 22.22
N PRO A 84 -12.90 6.21 23.06
CA PRO A 84 -14.10 6.52 23.83
C PRO A 84 -15.35 6.58 22.94
N ARG A 85 -16.50 6.18 23.48
CA ARG A 85 -17.78 6.16 22.73
C ARG A 85 -18.15 7.50 22.11
N LEU A 86 -17.80 8.61 22.77
CA LEU A 86 -18.08 9.97 22.34
C LEU A 86 -16.88 10.63 21.63
N SER A 87 -15.87 9.86 21.23
CA SER A 87 -14.72 10.40 20.50
C SER A 87 -15.18 10.99 19.15
N PRO A 88 -14.80 12.24 18.83
CA PRO A 88 -15.15 12.87 17.56
C PRO A 88 -14.50 12.17 16.35
N LEU A 89 -13.47 11.35 16.56
CA LEU A 89 -12.78 10.61 15.50
C LEU A 89 -13.52 9.34 15.07
N ARG A 90 -14.37 8.78 15.94
CA ARG A 90 -15.02 7.48 15.72
C ARG A 90 -15.93 7.46 14.48
N PRO A 91 -16.87 8.41 14.27
CA PRO A 91 -17.80 8.34 13.13
C PRO A 91 -17.12 8.39 11.77
N LEU A 92 -16.13 9.27 11.60
CA LEU A 92 -15.38 9.37 10.35
C LEU A 92 -14.52 8.13 10.11
N THR A 93 -13.90 7.59 11.17
CA THR A 93 -13.10 6.36 11.08
C THR A 93 -13.96 5.16 10.66
N GLU A 94 -15.13 4.98 11.27
CA GLU A 94 -16.07 3.93 10.89
C GLU A 94 -16.56 4.09 9.44
N THR A 95 -16.81 5.33 9.00
CA THR A 95 -17.18 5.63 7.60
C THR A 95 -16.08 5.24 6.62
N VAL A 96 -14.83 5.61 6.92
CA VAL A 96 -13.65 5.26 6.11
C VAL A 96 -13.47 3.75 6.03
N LEU A 97 -13.60 3.04 7.16
CA LEU A 97 -13.51 1.58 7.20
C LEU A 97 -14.63 0.91 6.38
N GLY A 98 -15.85 1.44 6.45
CA GLY A 98 -16.98 0.96 5.65
C GLY A 98 -16.77 1.13 4.15
N GLU A 99 -16.26 2.29 3.73
CA GLU A 99 -15.95 2.56 2.32
C GLU A 99 -14.77 1.71 1.83
N ALA A 100 -13.71 1.57 2.63
CA ALA A 100 -12.59 0.69 2.33
C ALA A 100 -13.08 -0.75 2.12
N ARG A 101 -13.92 -1.28 3.04
CA ARG A 101 -14.51 -2.61 2.91
C ARG A 101 -15.32 -2.78 1.62
N ARG A 102 -16.19 -1.82 1.29
CA ARG A 102 -16.97 -1.86 0.04
C ARG A 102 -16.10 -1.86 -1.21
N ARG A 103 -15.03 -1.06 -1.21
CA ARG A 103 -14.11 -1.02 -2.35
C ARG A 103 -13.33 -2.32 -2.47
N LEU A 104 -12.82 -2.85 -1.36
CA LEU A 104 -11.98 -4.05 -1.32
C LEU A 104 -12.76 -5.35 -1.52
N SER A 105 -14.09 -5.37 -1.36
CA SER A 105 -14.90 -6.57 -1.61
C SER A 105 -15.01 -6.96 -3.09
N VAL A 106 -14.52 -6.13 -3.99
CA VAL A 106 -14.51 -6.40 -5.43
C VAL A 106 -13.12 -6.88 -5.83
N GLU A 107 -13.05 -7.96 -6.59
CA GLU A 107 -11.77 -8.45 -7.13
C GLU A 107 -11.06 -7.38 -7.98
N PRO A 108 -9.74 -7.20 -7.81
CA PRO A 108 -8.96 -6.28 -8.63
C PRO A 108 -9.10 -6.58 -10.13
N ARG A 109 -9.29 -5.54 -10.94
CA ARG A 109 -9.28 -5.66 -12.41
C ARG A 109 -7.89 -5.32 -12.96
N PRO A 110 -7.50 -5.86 -14.13
CA PRO A 110 -6.23 -5.56 -14.78
C PRO A 110 -6.24 -4.19 -15.48
N THR A 111 -6.55 -3.13 -14.73
CA THR A 111 -6.65 -1.76 -15.25
C THR A 111 -6.01 -0.75 -14.31
N LEU A 112 -5.42 0.32 -14.88
CA LEU A 112 -4.84 1.41 -14.10
C LEU A 112 -5.88 2.05 -13.15
N ALA A 113 -7.14 2.17 -13.59
CA ALA A 113 -8.21 2.69 -12.75
C ALA A 113 -8.45 1.82 -11.50
N SER A 114 -8.34 0.50 -11.61
CA SER A 114 -8.39 -0.42 -10.47
C SER A 114 -7.22 -0.21 -9.53
N ALA A 115 -6.00 -0.16 -10.05
CA ALA A 115 -4.79 0.12 -9.27
C ALA A 115 -4.87 1.47 -8.53
N GLN A 116 -5.30 2.53 -9.21
CA GLN A 116 -5.53 3.85 -8.63
C GLN A 116 -6.60 3.84 -7.55
N ASN A 117 -7.70 3.11 -7.75
CA ASN A 117 -8.73 2.99 -6.73
C ASN A 117 -8.18 2.38 -5.44
N ARG A 118 -7.39 1.30 -5.55
CA ARG A 118 -6.76 0.63 -4.41
C ARG A 118 -5.70 1.50 -3.73
N ALA A 119 -4.85 2.18 -4.52
CA ALA A 119 -3.87 3.13 -4.00
C ALA A 119 -4.53 4.27 -3.20
N ARG A 120 -5.66 4.81 -3.66
CA ARG A 120 -6.43 5.83 -2.90
C ARG A 120 -6.97 5.27 -1.58
N VAL A 121 -7.41 4.02 -1.55
CA VAL A 121 -7.86 3.37 -0.31
C VAL A 121 -6.71 3.26 0.68
N VAL A 122 -5.54 2.74 0.25
CA VAL A 122 -4.33 2.66 1.07
C VAL A 122 -3.95 4.01 1.66
N ARG A 123 -3.88 5.05 0.81
CA ARG A 123 -3.56 6.41 1.25
C ARG A 123 -4.52 6.91 2.32
N ILE A 124 -5.83 6.82 2.09
CA ILE A 124 -6.85 7.30 3.05
C ILE A 124 -6.78 6.53 4.38
N LEU A 125 -6.49 5.22 4.32
CA LEU A 125 -6.36 4.40 5.52
C LEU A 125 -5.12 4.76 6.34
N TYR A 126 -3.97 4.99 5.69
CA TYR A 126 -2.78 5.48 6.40
C TYR A 126 -2.96 6.89 6.95
N GLU A 127 -3.55 7.82 6.19
CA GLU A 127 -3.90 9.15 6.71
C GLU A 127 -4.83 9.04 7.93
N ARG A 128 -5.71 8.03 7.96
CA ARG A 128 -6.57 7.76 9.11
C ARG A 128 -5.81 7.14 10.28
N LEU A 129 -4.90 6.21 10.00
CA LEU A 129 -4.03 5.58 10.98
C LEU A 129 -3.17 6.61 11.71
N ASP A 130 -2.50 7.49 10.96
CA ASP A 130 -1.66 8.56 11.51
C ASP A 130 -2.49 9.43 12.49
N ARG A 131 -3.72 9.81 12.10
CA ARG A 131 -4.63 10.60 12.96
C ARG A 131 -5.06 9.89 14.25
N LEU A 132 -5.09 8.56 14.26
CA LEU A 132 -5.42 7.77 15.44
C LEU A 132 -4.19 7.57 16.34
N GLN A 133 -3.00 7.47 15.75
CA GLN A 133 -1.73 7.33 16.46
C GLN A 133 -1.22 8.65 17.05
N ASP A 134 -1.56 9.78 16.44
CA ASP A 134 -1.25 11.13 16.95
C ASP A 134 -2.07 11.50 18.20
N LEU A 135 -2.97 10.63 18.67
CA LEU A 135 -3.70 10.85 19.91
C LEU A 135 -2.76 10.68 21.11
N PRO A 136 -2.82 11.60 22.09
CA PRO A 136 -2.08 11.41 23.33
C PRO A 136 -2.55 10.11 24.02
N PRO A 137 -1.63 9.35 24.64
CA PRO A 137 -2.01 8.16 25.41
C PRO A 137 -3.03 8.56 26.48
N SER A 138 -4.09 7.76 26.60
CA SER A 138 -5.19 7.96 27.55
C SER A 138 -4.78 7.63 28.98
#